data_AF-W5YU36-F1
#
_entry.id   AF-W5YU36-F1
#
_cell.length_a   1.000
_cell.length_b   1.000
_cell.length_c   1.000
_cell.angle_alpha   90.00
_cell.angle_beta   90.00
_cell.angle_gamma   90.00
#
_symmetry.space_group_name_H-M   'P 1'
#
loop_
_entity.id
_entity.type
_entity.pdbx_description
1 polymer ?
#
loop_
_entity_poly.entity_id
_entity_poly.type
_entity_poly.pdbx_seq_one_letter_code
_entity_poly.pdbx_strand_id
1 'polypeptide(L)'
;MGVQQKKIAVHDLEVGMFVSDLDRPWHQTPFPIQGFHVRSQDDVRALASHCKWVMVDIAEVRGVHESPESSAPRFGRKAGRRGQGRDVLQLPPLTIREPVRYEEVTTLKKEAKASKRLLDDADMALHRLFDTVRVNGVVDLKPLPKSPARW
;
A
#
# COMPACT_ATOMS: atom_id res chain seq x y z
N MET A 1 10.43 0.39 -12.02
CA MET A 1 9.98 -0.98 -11.71
C MET A 1 8.67 -1.17 -12.46
N GLY A 2 8.68 -1.92 -13.56
CA GLY A 2 7.51 -2.11 -14.41
C GLY A 2 6.68 -3.29 -13.91
N VAL A 3 5.38 -3.11 -13.75
CA VAL A 3 4.45 -4.21 -13.52
C VAL A 3 4.11 -4.79 -14.90
N GLN A 4 4.35 -6.08 -15.10
CA GLN A 4 3.99 -6.74 -16.35
C GLN A 4 2.51 -7.11 -16.31
N GLN A 5 1.72 -6.54 -17.22
CA GLN A 5 0.30 -6.85 -17.32
C GLN A 5 0.09 -7.90 -18.40
N LYS A 6 -0.68 -8.94 -18.08
CA LYS A 6 -1.05 -10.00 -19.02
C LYS A 6 -2.55 -10.00 -19.23
N LYS A 7 -2.96 -10.03 -20.50
CA LYS A 7 -4.37 -10.24 -20.87
C LYS A 7 -4.70 -11.72 -20.72
N ILE A 8 -5.69 -12.03 -19.88
CA ILE A 8 -6.12 -13.40 -19.59
C ILE A 8 -7.64 -13.48 -19.77
N ALA A 9 -8.14 -14.58 -20.32
CA ALA A 9 -9.57 -14.85 -20.39
C ALA A 9 -10.10 -15.14 -18.98
N VAL A 10 -11.33 -14.74 -18.66
CA VAL A 10 -11.83 -14.91 -17.29
C VAL A 10 -11.96 -16.38 -16.88
N HIS A 11 -12.10 -17.28 -17.86
CA HIS A 11 -12.12 -18.72 -17.63
C HIS A 11 -10.79 -19.30 -17.15
N ASP A 12 -9.66 -18.65 -17.48
CA ASP A 12 -8.31 -19.05 -17.08
C ASP A 12 -7.83 -18.27 -15.83
N LEU A 13 -8.72 -17.51 -15.19
CA LEU A 13 -8.39 -16.71 -14.02
C LEU A 13 -8.36 -17.58 -12.76
N GLU A 14 -7.24 -17.56 -12.05
CA GLU A 14 -7.07 -18.31 -10.81
C GLU A 14 -7.14 -17.42 -9.57
N VAL A 15 -7.51 -18.04 -8.44
CA VAL A 15 -7.51 -17.38 -7.14
C VAL A 15 -6.08 -17.01 -6.75
N GLY A 16 -5.86 -15.76 -6.37
CA GLY A 16 -4.55 -15.19 -6.04
C GLY A 16 -4.01 -14.20 -7.08
N MET A 17 -4.60 -14.13 -8.27
CA MET A 17 -4.23 -13.15 -9.29
C MET A 17 -4.72 -11.74 -8.95
N PHE A 18 -3.95 -10.71 -9.32
CA PHE A 18 -4.34 -9.30 -9.19
C PHE A 18 -4.91 -8.78 -10.50
N VAL A 19 -6.17 -8.36 -10.49
CA VAL A 19 -6.84 -7.77 -11.66
C VAL A 19 -6.69 -6.26 -11.59
N SER A 20 -6.01 -5.69 -12.58
CA SER A 20 -5.75 -4.24 -12.69
C SER A 20 -6.71 -3.54 -13.64
N ASP A 21 -7.23 -4.25 -14.65
CA ASP A 21 -8.20 -3.69 -15.60
C ASP A 21 -9.20 -4.74 -16.10
N LEU A 22 -10.40 -4.27 -16.44
CA LEU A 22 -11.54 -5.09 -16.87
C LEU A 22 -11.97 -4.70 -18.29
N ASP A 23 -12.50 -5.65 -19.05
CA ASP A 23 -13.14 -5.37 -20.36
C ASP A 23 -14.32 -4.38 -20.26
N ARG A 24 -14.95 -4.30 -19.08
CA ARG A 24 -16.05 -3.39 -18.80
C ARG A 24 -15.60 -2.23 -17.93
N PRO A 25 -16.17 -1.03 -18.15
CA PRO A 25 -15.88 0.09 -17.30
C PRO A 25 -16.40 -0.15 -15.87
N TRP A 26 -15.58 0.20 -14.89
CA TRP A 26 -15.79 -0.10 -13.47
C TRP A 26 -17.17 0.30 -12.94
N HIS A 27 -17.76 1.38 -13.45
CA HIS A 27 -19.09 1.85 -13.07
C HIS A 27 -20.25 0.90 -13.43
N GLN A 28 -20.01 -0.10 -14.28
CA GLN A 28 -21.00 -1.15 -14.60
C GLN A 28 -20.76 -2.45 -13.82
N THR A 29 -19.78 -2.49 -12.93
CA THR A 29 -19.39 -3.70 -12.20
C THR A 29 -19.38 -3.45 -10.70
N PRO A 30 -19.68 -4.45 -9.86
CA PRO A 30 -19.63 -4.32 -8.40
C PRO A 30 -18.18 -4.34 -7.85
N PHE A 31 -17.16 -4.03 -8.66
CA PHE A 31 -15.76 -4.17 -8.29
C PHE A 31 -15.08 -2.83 -7.94
N PRO A 32 -14.05 -2.84 -7.08
CA PRO A 32 -13.30 -1.63 -6.73
C PRO A 32 -12.47 -1.09 -7.91
N ILE A 33 -12.57 0.21 -8.20
CA ILE A 33 -11.90 0.89 -9.32
C ILE A 33 -10.37 0.81 -9.25
N GLN A 34 -9.80 0.61 -8.06
CA GLN A 34 -8.35 0.56 -7.82
C GLN A 34 -7.71 -0.79 -8.18
N GLY A 35 -8.46 -1.73 -8.78
CA GLY A 35 -8.04 -3.11 -8.96
C GLY A 35 -8.18 -3.93 -7.68
N PHE A 36 -8.21 -5.25 -7.82
CA PHE A 36 -8.39 -6.14 -6.66
C PHE A 36 -7.76 -7.52 -6.88
N HIS A 37 -7.43 -8.16 -5.76
CA HIS A 37 -7.01 -9.56 -5.75
C HIS A 37 -8.23 -10.48 -5.74
N VAL A 38 -8.22 -11.47 -6.63
CA VAL A 38 -9.19 -12.57 -6.62
C VAL A 38 -8.93 -13.42 -5.38
N ARG A 39 -9.83 -13.40 -4.39
CA ARG A 39 -9.61 -14.13 -3.13
C ARG A 39 -10.48 -15.38 -3.01
N SER A 40 -11.52 -15.48 -3.82
CA SER A 40 -12.48 -16.57 -3.78
C SER A 40 -12.92 -16.98 -5.19
N GLN A 41 -13.46 -18.20 -5.30
CA GLN A 41 -14.06 -18.67 -6.55
C GLN A 41 -15.32 -17.88 -6.92
N ASP A 42 -16.00 -17.28 -5.94
CA ASP A 42 -17.14 -16.39 -6.16
C ASP A 42 -16.73 -15.14 -6.94
N ASP A 43 -15.56 -14.58 -6.64
CA ASP A 43 -15.02 -13.43 -7.37
C ASP A 43 -14.78 -13.77 -8.85
N VAL A 44 -14.25 -14.97 -9.13
CA VAL A 44 -14.06 -15.48 -10.50
C VAL A 44 -15.40 -15.66 -11.22
N ARG A 45 -16.42 -16.20 -10.53
CA ARG A 45 -17.77 -16.36 -11.10
C ARG A 45 -18.42 -15.02 -11.42
N ALA A 46 -18.27 -14.03 -10.54
CA ALA A 46 -18.78 -12.68 -10.77
C ALA A 46 -18.06 -12.03 -11.96
N LEU A 47 -16.74 -12.15 -12.04
CA LEU A 47 -15.97 -11.68 -13.19
C LEU A 47 -16.40 -12.37 -14.49
N ALA A 48 -16.64 -13.68 -14.46
CA ALA A 48 -17.05 -14.45 -15.65
C ALA A 48 -18.45 -14.05 -16.14
N SER A 49 -19.31 -13.57 -15.23
CA SER A 49 -20.66 -13.10 -15.57
C SER A 49 -20.65 -11.71 -16.22
N HIS A 50 -19.66 -10.88 -15.88
CA HIS A 50 -19.62 -9.48 -16.30
C HIS A 50 -18.57 -9.20 -17.39
N CYS A 51 -17.44 -9.91 -17.42
CA CYS A 51 -16.29 -9.62 -18.28
C CYS A 51 -15.91 -10.83 -19.13
N LYS A 52 -15.40 -10.60 -20.35
CA LYS A 52 -14.87 -11.67 -21.21
C LYS A 52 -13.37 -11.87 -21.04
N TRP A 53 -12.64 -10.78 -20.79
CA TRP A 53 -11.21 -10.78 -20.54
C TRP A 53 -10.87 -9.76 -19.45
N VAL A 54 -9.73 -9.98 -18.79
CA VAL A 54 -9.20 -9.11 -17.74
C VAL A 54 -7.70 -8.94 -17.92
N MET A 55 -7.17 -7.81 -17.45
CA MET A 55 -5.74 -7.56 -17.35
C MET A 55 -5.29 -7.93 -15.94
N VAL A 56 -4.34 -8.85 -15.86
CA VAL A 56 -3.76 -9.33 -14.61
C VAL A 56 -2.34 -8.83 -14.49
N ASP A 57 -2.01 -8.25 -13.35
CA ASP A 57 -0.64 -7.86 -13.07
C ASP A 57 0.13 -9.07 -12.55
N ILE A 58 1.12 -9.50 -13.32
CA ILE A 58 2.12 -10.47 -12.89
C ILE A 58 3.18 -9.66 -12.16
N ALA A 59 3.03 -9.54 -10.84
CA ALA A 59 4.15 -9.15 -10.02
C ALA A 59 5.25 -10.20 -10.24
N GLU A 60 6.41 -9.80 -10.77
CA GLU A 60 7.62 -10.61 -10.61
C GLU A 60 7.72 -10.90 -9.13
N VAL A 61 7.54 -12.17 -8.75
CA VAL A 61 7.68 -12.64 -7.38
C VAL A 61 9.16 -12.50 -7.01
N ARG A 62 9.59 -11.29 -6.67
CA ARG A 62 10.68 -11.13 -5.73
C ARG A 62 10.11 -11.56 -4.41
N GLY A 63 10.48 -12.78 -4.04
CA GLY A 63 10.41 -13.36 -2.71
C GLY A 63 9.19 -12.96 -1.90
N VAL A 64 8.32 -13.94 -1.65
CA VAL A 64 7.71 -14.13 -0.33
C VAL A 64 8.46 -13.28 0.69
N HIS A 65 7.90 -12.14 1.08
CA HIS A 65 8.34 -11.46 2.29
C HIS A 65 7.91 -12.41 3.40
N GLU A 66 8.74 -13.43 3.67
CA GLU A 66 8.93 -13.92 5.02
C GLU A 66 9.33 -12.68 5.80
N SER A 67 8.32 -12.04 6.39
CA SER A 67 8.53 -11.04 7.42
C SER A 67 9.44 -11.71 8.44
N PRO A 68 10.68 -11.21 8.65
CA PRO A 68 11.56 -11.80 9.62
C PRO A 68 10.87 -11.68 10.97
N GLU A 69 10.89 -12.78 11.70
CA GLU A 69 10.42 -12.90 13.06
C GLU A 69 11.09 -11.84 13.94
N SER A 70 10.49 -10.65 14.03
CA SER A 70 10.84 -9.66 15.04
C SER A 70 10.14 -10.06 16.33
N SER A 71 10.91 -10.71 17.20
CA SER A 71 10.64 -11.01 18.59
C SER A 71 9.99 -9.85 19.35
N ALA A 72 8.68 -9.98 19.66
CA ALA A 72 7.96 -9.27 20.72
C ALA A 72 6.65 -10.04 21.05
N PRO A 73 6.10 -9.93 22.27
CA PRO A 73 5.45 -11.05 22.96
C PRO A 73 4.12 -11.46 22.32
N ARG A 74 3.92 -12.79 22.25
CA ARG A 74 2.73 -13.44 21.70
C ARG A 74 1.50 -13.08 22.55
N PHE A 75 0.71 -12.11 22.11
CA PHE A 75 -0.61 -11.89 22.66
C PHE A 75 -1.59 -12.96 22.13
N GLY A 76 -1.86 -13.94 22.99
CA GLY A 76 -3.09 -14.75 23.04
C GLY A 76 -3.69 -15.29 21.75
N ARG A 77 -3.12 -16.37 21.19
CA ARG A 77 -3.77 -17.17 20.15
C ARG A 77 -4.80 -18.10 20.79
N LYS A 78 -6.09 -17.71 20.88
CA LYS A 78 -7.17 -18.67 21.12
C LYS A 78 -7.50 -19.37 19.80
N ALA A 79 -7.10 -20.64 19.69
CA ALA A 79 -7.48 -21.51 18.59
C ALA A 79 -8.98 -21.84 18.68
N GLY A 80 -9.80 -21.11 17.92
CA GLY A 80 -11.18 -21.44 17.62
C GLY A 80 -11.28 -22.08 16.23
N ARG A 81 -11.93 -23.24 16.16
CA ARG A 81 -12.09 -24.09 14.97
C ARG A 81 -12.90 -23.42 13.85
N ARG A 82 -12.45 -23.65 12.61
CA ARG A 82 -13.20 -23.75 11.32
C ARG A 82 -14.09 -22.58 10.91
N GLY A 83 -13.70 -21.91 9.83
CA GLY A 83 -14.59 -21.10 9.01
C GLY A 83 -13.88 -19.94 8.31
N GLN A 84 -13.57 -20.14 7.03
CA GLN A 84 -13.27 -19.16 5.99
C GLN A 84 -13.51 -17.68 6.35
N GLY A 85 -12.45 -16.91 6.52
CA GLY A 85 -12.52 -15.46 6.75
C GLY A 85 -11.13 -14.91 7.07
N ARG A 86 -10.76 -13.80 6.43
CA ARG A 86 -9.48 -13.10 6.60
C ARG A 86 -9.17 -12.96 8.09
N ASP A 87 -7.93 -13.20 8.49
CA ASP A 87 -7.46 -13.08 9.87
C ASP A 87 -7.66 -11.62 10.34
N VAL A 88 -8.81 -11.35 10.99
CA VAL A 88 -9.10 -10.03 11.55
C VAL A 88 -8.30 -9.95 12.84
N LEU A 89 -7.15 -9.28 12.78
CA LEU A 89 -6.42 -8.86 13.96
C LEU A 89 -7.37 -8.00 14.82
N GLN A 90 -7.93 -8.59 15.88
CA GLN A 90 -8.65 -7.84 16.90
C GLN A 90 -7.62 -7.08 17.72
N LEU A 91 -7.24 -5.91 17.22
CA LEU A 91 -6.43 -4.97 17.97
C LEU A 91 -7.26 -4.46 19.15
N PRO A 92 -6.65 -4.31 20.35
CA PRO A 92 -7.29 -3.59 21.44
C PRO A 92 -7.75 -2.21 20.96
N PRO A 93 -8.90 -1.71 21.45
CA PRO A 93 -9.38 -0.39 21.07
C PRO A 93 -8.29 0.66 21.37
N LEU A 94 -7.80 1.31 20.33
CA LEU A 94 -6.86 2.41 20.46
C LEU A 94 -7.61 3.59 21.08
N THR A 95 -7.39 3.80 22.38
CA THR A 95 -7.85 5.02 23.06
C THR A 95 -6.92 6.16 22.64
N ILE A 96 -7.27 6.85 21.56
CA ILE A 96 -6.64 8.11 21.17
C ILE A 96 -6.98 9.10 22.29
N ARG A 97 -6.03 9.33 23.21
CA ARG A 97 -6.25 10.12 24.42
C ARG A 97 -6.61 11.58 24.09
N GLU A 98 -6.08 12.11 22.99
CA GLU A 98 -6.41 13.41 22.43
C GLU A 98 -6.60 13.30 20.91
N PRO A 99 -7.84 13.34 20.40
CA PRO A 99 -8.08 13.36 18.97
C PRO A 99 -7.67 14.72 18.39
N VAL A 100 -6.45 14.80 17.87
CA VAL A 100 -5.98 15.96 17.11
C VAL A 100 -6.74 15.99 15.78
N ARG A 101 -7.61 17.00 15.60
CA ARG A 101 -8.25 17.28 14.31
C ARG A 101 -7.29 18.08 13.45
N TYR A 102 -6.80 17.45 12.39
CA TYR A 102 -5.97 18.11 11.40
C TYR A 102 -6.88 18.89 10.45
N GLU A 103 -6.69 20.21 10.39
CA GLU A 103 -7.32 21.02 9.34
C GLU A 103 -6.51 20.85 8.06
N GLU A 104 -7.12 20.27 7.03
CA GLU A 104 -6.47 20.02 5.72
C GLU A 104 -6.11 21.31 4.98
N VAL A 105 -6.65 22.45 5.42
CA VAL A 105 -6.47 23.75 4.77
C VAL A 105 -5.96 24.78 5.76
N THR A 106 -4.74 25.27 5.55
CA THR A 106 -4.20 26.43 6.27
C THR A 106 -3.64 27.46 5.29
N THR A 107 -3.45 28.70 5.75
CA THR A 107 -2.85 29.74 4.91
C THR A 107 -1.38 29.40 4.62
N LEU A 108 -0.94 29.60 3.39
CA LEU A 108 0.44 29.33 2.94
C LEU A 108 1.52 29.92 3.86
N LYS A 109 1.30 31.11 4.43
CA LYS A 109 2.25 31.74 5.38
C LYS A 109 2.41 30.97 6.69
N LYS A 110 1.34 30.36 7.20
CA LYS A 110 1.36 29.54 8.44
C LYS A 110 2.04 28.20 8.18
N GLU A 111 1.73 27.57 7.06
CA GLU A 111 2.35 26.32 6.64
C GLU A 111 3.84 26.49 6.34
N ALA A 112 4.22 27.50 5.57
CA ALA A 112 5.62 27.79 5.26
C ALA A 112 6.45 28.05 6.53
N LYS A 113 5.85 28.66 7.56
CA LYS A 113 6.52 28.88 8.86
C LYS A 113 6.63 27.59 9.67
N ALA A 114 5.58 26.77 9.71
CA ALA A 114 5.56 25.50 10.42
C ALA A 114 6.54 24.47 9.80
N SER A 115 6.59 24.43 8.48
CA SER A 115 7.40 23.49 7.70
C SER A 115 8.82 23.98 7.41
N LYS A 116 9.19 25.19 7.84
CA LYS A 116 10.50 25.79 7.55
C LYS A 116 11.67 24.86 7.88
N ARG A 117 11.66 24.26 9.09
CA ARG A 117 12.73 23.34 9.52
C ARG A 117 12.83 22.11 8.63
N LEU A 118 11.69 21.57 8.21
CA LEU A 118 11.63 20.42 7.30
C LEU A 118 12.16 20.77 5.91
N LEU A 119 11.87 21.99 5.43
CA LEU A 119 12.38 22.49 4.16
C LEU A 119 13.90 22.68 4.22
N ASP A 120 14.43 23.26 5.31
CA ASP A 120 15.87 23.41 5.53
C ASP A 120 16.58 22.03 5.55
N ASP A 121 16.00 21.04 6.22
CA ASP A 121 16.53 19.67 6.26
C ASP A 121 16.50 18.99 4.88
N ALA A 122 15.43 19.19 4.10
CA ALA A 122 15.30 18.66 2.75
C ALA A 122 16.31 19.27 1.79
N ASP A 123 16.54 20.58 1.88
CA ASP A 123 17.53 21.30 1.09
C ASP A 123 18.95 20.77 1.36
N MET A 124 19.30 20.60 2.64
CA MET A 124 20.57 19.99 3.04
C MET A 124 20.73 18.55 2.52
N ALA A 125 19.66 17.75 2.53
CA ALA A 125 19.69 16.39 1.99
C ALA A 125 19.91 16.40 0.47
N LEU A 126 19.25 17.29 -0.27
CA LEU A 126 19.42 17.43 -1.71
C LEU A 126 20.84 17.86 -2.09
N HIS A 127 21.41 18.82 -1.36
CA HIS A 127 22.79 19.24 -1.57
C HIS A 127 23.77 18.07 -1.38
N ARG A 128 23.61 17.27 -0.32
CA ARG A 128 24.40 16.07 -0.09
C ARG A 128 24.26 15.05 -1.22
N LEU A 129 23.04 14.85 -1.73
CA LEU A 129 22.79 13.93 -2.84
C LEU A 129 23.45 14.42 -4.14
N PHE A 130 23.41 15.72 -4.42
CA PHE A 130 24.07 16.26 -5.61
C PHE A 130 25.59 16.13 -5.54
N ASP A 131 26.19 16.33 -4.36
CA ASP A 131 27.63 16.17 -4.17
C ASP A 131 28.07 14.70 -4.33
N THR A 132 27.30 13.74 -3.80
CA THR A 132 27.62 12.31 -3.94
C THR A 132 27.50 11.82 -5.38
N VAL A 133 26.47 12.28 -6.12
CA VAL A 133 26.27 11.94 -7.53
C VAL A 133 27.41 12.50 -8.40
N ARG A 134 27.88 13.72 -8.12
CA ARG A 134 29.01 14.32 -8.85
C ARG A 134 30.32 13.56 -8.66
N VAL A 135 30.50 12.89 -7.53
CA VAL A 135 31.71 12.13 -7.19
C VAL A 135 31.62 10.65 -7.62
N ASN A 136 30.58 10.25 -8.37
CA ASN A 136 30.32 8.85 -8.75
C ASN A 136 30.20 7.90 -7.53
N GLY A 137 29.72 8.44 -6.39
CA GLY A 137 29.51 7.70 -5.16
C GLY A 137 28.17 6.98 -5.11
N VAL A 138 28.02 6.06 -4.15
CA VAL A 138 26.75 5.38 -3.85
C VAL A 138 25.79 6.37 -3.17
N VAL A 139 24.55 6.46 -3.68
CA VAL A 139 23.52 7.38 -3.18
C VAL A 139 22.88 6.80 -1.91
N ASP A 140 23.06 7.48 -0.77
CA ASP A 140 22.47 7.10 0.52
C ASP A 140 21.11 7.79 0.72
N LEU A 141 20.02 7.05 0.50
CA LEU A 141 18.65 7.53 0.68
C LEU A 141 18.22 7.37 2.15
N LYS A 142 18.81 8.17 3.04
CA LYS A 142 18.36 8.22 4.44
C LYS A 142 16.99 8.91 4.52
N PRO A 143 16.00 8.31 5.20
CA PRO A 143 14.71 8.95 5.42
C PRO A 143 14.91 10.22 6.24
N LEU A 144 14.27 11.32 5.80
CA LEU A 144 14.27 12.57 6.53
C LEU A 144 13.68 12.34 7.94
N PRO A 145 14.23 13.00 8.98
CA PRO A 145 13.66 12.92 10.31
C PRO A 145 12.20 13.35 10.22
N LYS A 146 11.30 12.51 10.73
CA LYS A 146 9.89 12.89 10.87
C LYS A 146 9.88 14.16 11.72
N SER A 147 9.44 15.27 11.14
CA SER A 147 9.21 16.50 11.90
C SER A 147 8.44 16.12 13.15
N PRO A 148 8.81 16.64 14.33
CA PRO A 148 7.96 16.50 15.50
C PRO A 148 6.70 17.31 15.22
N ALA A 149 5.77 16.70 14.49
CA ALA A 149 4.37 16.98 14.66
C ALA A 149 4.16 16.77 16.15
N ARG A 150 4.02 17.88 16.87
CA ARG A 150 3.68 17.89 18.28
C ARG A 150 2.30 17.23 18.33
N TRP A 151 2.30 15.94 18.62
CA TRP A 151 1.15 15.05 18.62
C TRP A 151 0.45 15.14 19.97
#